data_AF-A0A845JSK1-F1
#
_entry.id   AF-A0A845JSK1-F1
#
_cell.length_a   1.000
_cell.length_b   1.000
_cell.length_c   1.000
_cell.angle_alpha   90.00
_cell.angle_beta   90.00
_cell.angle_gamma   90.00
#
_symmetry.space_group_name_H-M   'P 1'
#
loop_
_entity.id
_entity.type
_entity.pdbx_description
1 polymer ?
#
loop_
_entity_poly.entity_id
_entity_poly.type
_entity_poly.pdbx_seq_one_letter_code
_entity_poly.pdbx_strand_id
1 'polypeptide(L)'
;MSLFKMESIKKFTIIIFAGVLFSGSTQLSSANESFVKKIRVKGNTLIDPGLLEDHFDLGNGLKMNPHIMDLAARELRYFYRYHGHPDVDSHTILKKKNRTLTIKVDEQREYQYGGARAELAVYNLDWNFNMKTTEKQKEEAIRKLVKGYKKVKLNHEVVNSYLIKNQRARIEEIQAKEKKAMRENIALAVKDFKERNLASEKEQAQKLAEMRKRAQAAASKKEMEEKETKIMEFGEITPFERSAF
;
A
#
# COMPACT_ATOMS: atom_id res chain seq x y z
N MET A 1 64.31 -5.48 31.60
CA MET A 1 63.40 -5.97 32.66
C MET A 1 62.41 -4.85 32.96
N SER A 2 61.09 -4.95 32.80
CA SER A 2 60.18 -6.10 32.66
C SER A 2 59.11 -5.83 31.60
N LEU A 3 59.07 -6.68 30.58
CA LEU A 3 57.83 -7.08 29.92
C LEU A 3 57.03 -7.95 30.91
N PHE A 4 55.71 -8.03 30.75
CA PHE A 4 54.70 -8.69 31.61
C PHE A 4 54.08 -7.82 32.71
N LYS A 5 53.05 -7.06 32.33
CA LYS A 5 51.72 -7.05 32.99
C LYS A 5 50.89 -5.91 32.41
N MET A 6 50.16 -6.14 31.32
CA MET A 6 48.98 -5.31 31.00
C MET A 6 48.02 -5.91 29.95
N GLU A 7 48.01 -7.25 29.77
CA GLU A 7 47.04 -7.92 28.87
C GLU A 7 45.81 -8.52 29.59
N SER A 8 45.67 -8.34 30.91
CA SER A 8 44.69 -9.11 31.69
C SER A 8 43.32 -8.44 31.90
N ILE A 9 43.04 -7.24 31.35
CA ILE A 9 41.80 -6.50 31.69
C ILE A 9 40.82 -6.36 30.49
N LYS A 10 41.20 -6.77 29.28
CA LYS A 10 40.34 -6.64 28.08
C LYS A 10 39.41 -7.84 27.79
N LYS A 11 39.33 -8.84 28.68
CA LYS A 11 38.57 -10.09 28.42
C LYS A 11 37.36 -10.35 29.33
N PHE A 12 36.90 -9.37 30.11
CA PHE A 12 35.90 -9.66 31.16
C PHE A 12 34.50 -9.01 31.02
N THR A 13 34.14 -8.49 29.85
CA THR A 13 32.80 -7.92 29.60
C THR A 13 32.09 -8.48 28.36
N ILE A 14 32.35 -9.74 28.00
CA ILE A 14 31.62 -10.45 26.91
C ILE A 14 30.93 -11.74 27.39
N ILE A 15 31.06 -12.11 28.67
CA ILE A 15 30.49 -13.38 29.20
C ILE A 15 29.33 -13.10 30.16
N ILE A 16 28.30 -12.37 29.70
CA ILE A 16 26.98 -12.39 30.38
C ILE A 16 25.87 -12.31 29.32
N PHE A 17 25.83 -13.22 28.36
CA PHE A 17 24.59 -13.51 27.61
C PHE A 17 24.51 -14.94 27.06
N ALA A 18 25.36 -15.86 27.53
CA ALA A 18 25.36 -17.27 27.10
C ALA A 18 24.66 -18.22 28.10
N GLY A 19 24.21 -17.74 29.27
CA GLY A 19 23.87 -18.61 30.41
C GLY A 19 22.38 -18.91 30.65
N VAL A 20 21.43 -18.31 29.92
CA VAL A 20 19.99 -18.38 30.31
C VAL A 20 19.13 -19.25 29.36
N LEU A 21 19.71 -19.96 28.39
CA LEU A 21 18.92 -20.75 27.42
C LEU A 21 19.18 -22.27 27.43
N PHE A 22 19.93 -22.80 28.40
CA PHE A 22 20.36 -24.22 28.38
C PHE A 22 19.70 -25.16 29.40
N SER A 23 18.54 -24.83 29.96
CA SER A 23 17.77 -25.77 30.79
C SER A 23 16.30 -25.79 30.41
N GLY A 24 15.95 -26.64 29.45
CA GLY A 24 14.56 -26.83 29.03
C GLY A 24 14.39 -27.72 27.80
N SER A 25 15.06 -28.86 27.73
CA SER A 25 14.78 -29.90 26.74
C SER A 25 13.53 -30.68 27.15
N THR A 26 12.37 -30.33 26.60
CA THR A 26 11.29 -31.30 26.38
C THR A 26 10.53 -30.98 25.09
N GLN A 27 10.40 -32.03 24.27
CA GLN A 27 9.47 -32.22 23.16
C GLN A 27 9.64 -31.29 21.94
N LEU A 28 10.35 -31.82 20.94
CA LEU A 28 10.15 -31.49 19.52
C LEU A 28 8.67 -31.74 19.17
N SER A 29 7.84 -30.72 19.31
CA SER A 29 6.57 -30.66 18.59
C SER A 29 6.87 -30.23 17.16
N SER A 30 6.61 -31.14 16.22
CA SER A 30 6.65 -30.90 14.77
C SER A 30 5.47 -30.04 14.34
N ALA A 31 5.36 -28.83 14.89
CA ALA A 31 4.49 -27.79 14.40
C ALA A 31 5.26 -26.95 13.36
N ASN A 32 4.53 -26.42 12.40
CA ASN A 32 4.98 -25.71 11.21
C ASN A 32 5.69 -24.35 11.54
N GLU A 33 6.77 -24.38 12.30
CA GLU A 33 7.42 -23.18 12.84
C GLU A 33 8.57 -22.71 11.94
N SER A 34 8.60 -21.40 11.68
CA SER A 34 9.54 -20.74 10.75
C SER A 34 10.95 -20.62 11.33
N PHE A 35 11.64 -21.75 11.45
CA PHE A 35 13.04 -21.81 11.82
C PHE A 35 13.94 -21.29 10.70
N VAL A 36 14.85 -20.36 11.01
CA VAL A 36 15.82 -19.81 10.04
C VAL A 36 17.21 -20.37 10.31
N LYS A 37 17.85 -20.92 9.27
CA LYS A 37 19.17 -21.55 9.33
C LYS A 37 20.31 -20.60 8.95
N LYS A 38 20.07 -19.64 8.06
CA LYS A 38 21.10 -18.69 7.58
C LYS A 38 20.49 -17.31 7.36
N ILE A 39 21.25 -16.27 7.69
CA ILE A 39 21.00 -14.89 7.28
C ILE A 39 21.85 -14.61 6.04
N ARG A 40 21.24 -14.00 5.02
CA ARG A 40 21.94 -13.55 3.82
C ARG A 40 21.76 -12.05 3.67
N VAL A 41 22.86 -11.32 3.58
CA VAL A 41 22.85 -9.90 3.27
C VAL A 41 22.88 -9.74 1.74
N LYS A 42 22.11 -8.78 1.20
CA LYS A 42 22.08 -8.45 -0.23
C LYS A 42 22.10 -6.96 -0.43
N GLY A 43 22.83 -6.49 -1.45
CA GLY A 43 22.97 -5.07 -1.74
C GLY A 43 24.14 -4.41 -1.01
N ASN A 44 25.01 -5.21 -0.38
CA ASN A 44 26.24 -4.72 0.20
C ASN A 44 27.31 -4.54 -0.88
N THR A 45 27.91 -3.36 -0.94
CA THR A 45 29.07 -3.04 -1.77
C THR A 45 30.19 -2.40 -0.97
N LEU A 46 29.86 -1.76 0.16
CA LEU A 46 30.84 -1.10 1.05
C LEU A 46 31.53 -2.08 2.01
N ILE A 47 30.83 -3.14 2.42
CA ILE A 47 31.35 -4.15 3.35
C ILE A 47 31.47 -5.49 2.63
N ASP A 48 32.61 -6.15 2.87
CA ASP A 48 32.90 -7.47 2.33
C ASP A 48 31.81 -8.48 2.72
N PRO A 49 31.28 -9.26 1.75
CA PRO A 49 30.29 -10.29 2.04
C PRO A 49 30.76 -11.35 3.06
N GLY A 50 32.05 -11.71 3.07
CA GLY A 50 32.59 -12.71 3.99
C GLY A 50 32.47 -12.27 5.45
N LEU A 51 32.88 -11.03 5.75
CA LEU A 51 32.72 -10.42 7.07
C LEU A 51 31.25 -10.40 7.54
N LEU A 52 30.32 -10.15 6.62
CA LEU A 52 28.88 -10.15 6.94
C LEU A 52 28.32 -11.56 7.16
N GLU A 53 28.83 -12.57 6.44
CA GLU A 53 28.42 -13.95 6.70
C GLU A 53 28.90 -14.44 8.07
N ASP A 54 30.13 -14.09 8.45
CA ASP A 54 30.70 -14.43 9.77
C ASP A 54 29.97 -13.70 10.91
N HIS A 55 29.65 -12.40 10.74
CA HIS A 55 28.96 -11.61 11.76
C HIS A 55 27.53 -12.10 12.02
N PHE A 56 26.86 -12.66 11.01
CA PHE A 56 25.47 -13.13 11.09
C PHE A 56 25.35 -14.66 11.09
N ASP A 57 26.39 -15.38 11.54
CA ASP A 57 26.30 -16.83 11.69
C ASP A 57 25.31 -17.21 12.81
N LEU A 58 24.26 -17.94 12.44
CA LEU A 58 23.22 -18.40 13.36
C LEU A 58 23.54 -19.77 13.96
N GLY A 59 24.63 -20.42 13.52
CA GLY A 59 25.04 -21.76 13.95
C GLY A 59 23.91 -22.78 13.80
N ASN A 60 23.29 -23.17 14.93
CA ASN A 60 22.20 -24.16 14.95
C ASN A 60 20.87 -23.62 14.41
N GLY A 61 20.77 -22.32 14.12
CA GLY A 61 19.58 -21.64 13.60
C GLY A 61 18.71 -21.03 14.69
N LEU A 62 17.85 -20.10 14.31
CA LEU A 62 17.06 -19.26 15.22
C LEU A 62 15.58 -19.23 14.83
N LYS A 63 14.70 -19.28 15.83
CA LYS A 63 13.27 -19.03 15.64
C LYS A 63 13.06 -17.55 15.37
N MET A 64 12.63 -17.21 14.15
CA MET A 64 12.45 -15.82 13.76
C MET A 64 11.07 -15.31 14.16
N ASN A 65 11.07 -14.22 14.92
CA ASN A 65 9.92 -13.35 15.20
C ASN A 65 10.17 -12.01 14.50
N PRO A 66 9.14 -11.28 14.02
CA PRO A 66 9.27 -9.89 13.57
C PRO A 66 10.21 -9.01 14.40
N HIS A 67 10.19 -9.15 15.74
CA HIS A 67 11.10 -8.41 16.62
C HIS A 67 12.58 -8.76 16.41
N ILE A 68 12.90 -10.05 16.30
CA ILE A 68 14.27 -10.53 16.04
C ILE A 68 14.73 -10.13 14.63
N MET A 69 13.82 -10.14 13.66
CA MET A 69 14.11 -9.68 12.30
C MET A 69 14.47 -8.19 12.30
N ASP A 70 13.74 -7.35 13.04
CA ASP A 70 14.06 -5.92 13.16
C ASP A 70 15.37 -5.68 13.93
N LEU A 71 15.64 -6.48 14.98
CA LEU A 71 16.93 -6.46 15.67
C LEU A 71 18.09 -6.80 14.73
N ALA A 72 17.96 -7.83 13.89
CA ALA A 72 18.99 -8.19 12.91
C ALA A 72 19.24 -7.06 11.89
N ALA A 73 18.17 -6.39 11.43
CA ALA A 73 18.32 -5.21 10.57
C ALA A 73 19.00 -4.04 11.30
N ARG A 74 18.65 -3.79 12.57
CA ARG A 74 19.29 -2.77 13.41
C ARG A 74 20.77 -3.07 13.62
N GLU A 75 21.11 -4.31 13.95
CA GLU A 75 22.48 -4.75 14.15
C GLU A 75 23.31 -4.54 12.90
N LEU A 76 22.77 -4.89 11.72
CA LEU A 76 23.44 -4.59 10.46
C LEU A 76 23.71 -3.09 10.32
N ARG A 77 22.75 -2.21 10.63
CA ARG A 77 22.98 -0.76 10.58
C ARG A 77 24.06 -0.31 11.57
N TYR A 78 24.13 -0.91 12.75
CA TYR A 78 25.21 -0.63 13.72
C TYR A 78 26.56 -1.09 13.20
N PHE A 79 26.63 -2.25 12.56
CA PHE A 79 27.84 -2.75 11.91
C PHE A 79 28.35 -1.77 10.85
N TYR A 80 27.46 -1.30 9.97
CA TYR A 80 27.79 -0.27 8.99
C TYR A 80 28.28 1.04 9.63
N ARG A 81 27.64 1.49 10.71
CA ARG A 81 28.07 2.67 11.47
C ARG A 81 29.46 2.51 12.08
N TYR A 82 29.76 1.33 12.61
CA TYR A 82 31.08 1.02 13.15
C TYR A 82 32.17 1.14 12.08
N HIS A 83 31.85 0.73 10.85
CA HIS A 83 32.72 0.88 9.68
C HIS A 83 32.67 2.28 9.02
N GLY A 84 32.02 3.26 9.65
CA GLY A 84 32.04 4.65 9.17
C GLY A 84 30.96 5.00 8.14
N HIS A 85 29.98 4.11 7.92
CA HIS A 85 28.88 4.29 6.97
C HIS A 85 27.52 4.43 7.68
N PRO A 86 27.20 5.62 8.24
CA PRO A 86 26.02 5.80 9.05
C PRO A 86 24.71 5.94 8.27
N ASP A 87 24.76 6.30 6.99
CA ASP A 87 23.59 6.60 6.16
C ASP A 87 23.17 5.40 5.29
N VAL A 88 23.07 4.23 5.94
CA VAL A 88 22.67 2.97 5.32
C VAL A 88 21.33 2.50 5.88
N ASP A 89 20.40 2.20 4.99
CA ASP A 89 19.09 1.65 5.34
C ASP A 89 19.09 0.12 5.14
N SER A 90 18.35 -0.59 5.99
CA SER A 90 18.25 -2.04 5.92
C SER A 90 16.83 -2.50 6.18
N HIS A 91 16.37 -3.50 5.41
CA HIS A 91 15.06 -4.11 5.59
C HIS A 91 15.14 -5.62 5.44
N THR A 92 14.36 -6.33 6.25
CA THR A 92 14.36 -7.79 6.28
C THR A 92 13.25 -8.38 5.43
N ILE A 93 13.57 -9.45 4.71
CA ILE A 93 12.64 -10.23 3.90
C ILE A 93 12.84 -11.69 4.26
N LEU A 94 11.83 -12.29 4.89
CA LEU A 94 11.84 -13.71 5.24
C LEU A 94 11.33 -14.54 4.06
N LYS A 95 12.16 -15.46 3.56
CA LYS A 95 11.75 -16.43 2.55
C LYS A 95 11.32 -17.74 3.22
N LYS A 96 10.01 -17.96 3.33
CA LYS A 96 9.43 -19.16 3.96
C LYS A 96 9.94 -20.48 3.36
N LYS A 97 10.20 -20.53 2.05
CA LYS A 97 10.59 -21.77 1.33
C LYS A 97 11.99 -22.29 1.68
N ASN A 98 12.94 -21.43 2.05
CA ASN A 98 14.36 -21.82 2.18
C ASN A 98 14.92 -21.66 3.59
N ARG A 99 14.06 -21.38 4.60
CA ARG A 99 14.51 -21.11 5.99
C ARG A 99 15.66 -20.09 6.04
N THR A 100 15.66 -19.12 5.13
CA THR A 100 16.73 -18.12 4.99
C THR A 100 16.11 -16.73 5.18
N LEU A 101 16.68 -15.95 6.09
CA LEU A 101 16.34 -14.54 6.23
C LEU A 101 17.24 -13.74 5.28
N THR A 102 16.64 -12.98 4.36
CA THR A 102 17.40 -12.06 3.51
C THR A 102 17.30 -10.65 4.08
N ILE A 103 18.42 -10.05 4.43
CA ILE A 103 18.49 -8.63 4.79
C ILE A 103 18.92 -7.88 3.54
N LYS A 104 18.06 -7.01 3.02
CA LYS A 104 18.40 -6.13 1.92
C LYS A 104 18.94 -4.83 2.49
N VAL A 105 20.06 -4.40 1.93
CA VAL A 105 20.76 -3.17 2.28
C VAL A 105 20.61 -2.18 1.16
N ASP A 106 20.34 -0.94 1.52
CA ASP A 106 20.35 0.19 0.61
C ASP A 106 21.45 1.16 1.02
N GLU A 107 22.52 1.17 0.23
CA GLU A 107 23.70 2.02 0.41
C GLU A 107 23.63 3.29 -0.44
N GLN A 108 22.56 3.51 -1.23
CA GLN A 108 22.48 4.62 -2.17
C GLN A 108 22.67 5.99 -1.50
N ARG A 109 22.14 6.14 -0.27
CA ARG A 109 22.26 7.37 0.50
C ARG A 109 23.70 7.65 0.92
N GLU A 110 24.47 6.62 1.26
CA GLU A 110 25.89 6.73 1.59
C GLU A 110 26.71 7.17 0.35
N TYR A 111 26.34 6.67 -0.84
CA TYR A 111 26.94 7.12 -2.12
C TYR A 111 26.48 8.51 -2.56
N GLN A 112 25.39 9.04 -2.03
CA GLN A 112 24.91 10.40 -2.35
C GLN A 112 25.44 11.45 -1.38
N TYR A 113 25.47 11.16 -0.08
CA TYR A 113 25.74 12.16 0.96
C TYR A 113 26.73 11.70 2.03
N GLY A 114 27.19 10.46 1.98
CA GLY A 114 28.01 9.82 3.02
C GLY A 114 29.51 9.85 2.77
N GLY A 115 30.22 9.03 3.56
CA GLY A 115 31.66 8.84 3.51
C GLY A 115 32.13 8.21 2.21
N ALA A 116 31.39 7.21 1.70
CA ALA A 116 31.74 6.50 0.46
C ALA A 116 31.89 7.43 -0.74
N ARG A 117 31.00 8.43 -0.87
CA ARG A 117 31.09 9.46 -1.92
C ARG A 117 32.35 10.32 -1.77
N ALA A 118 32.64 10.73 -0.53
CA ALA A 118 33.76 11.61 -0.23
C ALA A 118 35.10 10.90 -0.46
N GLU A 119 35.20 9.63 -0.05
CA GLU A 119 36.35 8.77 -0.35
C GLU A 119 36.56 8.64 -1.85
N LEU A 120 35.52 8.24 -2.58
CA LEU A 120 35.59 8.09 -4.04
C LEU A 120 36.03 9.40 -4.71
N ALA A 121 35.47 10.54 -4.27
CA ALA A 121 35.85 11.84 -4.81
C ALA A 121 37.33 12.17 -4.58
N VAL A 122 37.86 11.92 -3.37
CA VAL A 122 39.26 12.20 -3.04
C VAL A 122 40.20 11.26 -3.79
N TYR A 123 39.91 9.96 -3.84
CA TYR A 123 40.73 9.01 -4.60
C TYR A 123 40.70 9.28 -6.11
N ASN A 124 39.56 9.67 -6.66
CA ASN A 124 39.46 10.06 -8.07
C ASN A 124 40.24 11.35 -8.37
N LEU A 125 40.33 12.29 -7.43
CA LEU A 125 41.17 13.48 -7.60
C LEU A 125 42.65 13.09 -7.70
N ASP A 126 43.13 12.21 -6.83
CA ASP A 126 44.53 11.74 -6.88
C ASP A 126 44.84 11.05 -8.20
N TRP A 127 43.93 10.19 -8.68
CA TRP A 127 44.07 9.48 -9.95
C TRP A 127 44.06 10.44 -11.15
N ASN A 128 43.06 11.33 -11.22
CA ASN A 128 42.86 12.22 -12.37
C ASN A 128 43.92 13.33 -12.47
N PHE A 129 44.46 13.76 -11.32
CA PHE A 129 45.43 14.86 -11.26
C PHE A 129 46.85 14.41 -10.89
N ASN A 130 47.08 13.09 -10.80
CA ASN A 130 48.36 12.47 -10.42
C ASN A 130 48.99 13.12 -9.17
N MET A 131 48.16 13.44 -8.17
CA MET A 131 48.59 14.09 -6.94
C MET A 131 49.10 13.05 -5.95
N LYS A 132 50.26 13.30 -5.33
CA LYS A 132 50.77 12.51 -4.20
C LYS A 132 50.32 13.14 -2.88
N THR A 133 49.04 13.00 -2.56
CA THR A 133 48.49 13.41 -1.26
C THR A 133 48.80 12.39 -0.18
N THR A 134 49.14 12.88 1.01
CA THR A 134 49.38 12.02 2.19
C THR A 134 48.05 11.53 2.77
N GLU A 135 48.01 10.36 3.41
CA GLU A 135 46.79 9.82 4.04
C GLU A 135 46.09 10.83 4.96
N LYS A 136 46.86 11.59 5.76
CA LYS A 136 46.31 12.64 6.64
C LYS A 136 45.54 13.72 5.87
N GLN A 137 46.04 14.13 4.71
CA GLN A 137 45.39 15.13 3.87
C GLN A 137 44.09 14.57 3.26
N LYS A 138 44.10 13.28 2.88
CA LYS A 138 42.91 12.59 2.37
C LYS A 138 41.82 12.51 3.44
N GLU A 139 42.17 12.08 4.65
CA GLU A 139 41.22 12.01 5.76
C GLU A 139 40.60 13.37 6.09
N GLU A 140 41.40 14.44 6.11
CA GLU A 140 40.90 15.80 6.34
C GLU A 140 39.96 16.26 5.23
N ALA A 141 40.30 15.98 3.96
CA ALA A 141 39.46 16.30 2.81
C ALA A 141 38.14 15.54 2.88
N ILE A 142 38.17 14.23 3.17
CA ILE A 142 36.98 13.39 3.36
C ILE A 142 36.10 13.97 4.47
N ARG A 143 36.67 14.29 5.64
CA ARG A 143 35.91 14.86 6.76
C ARG A 143 35.24 16.18 6.40
N LYS A 144 35.91 17.06 5.65
CA LYS A 144 35.33 18.34 5.18
C LYS A 144 34.21 18.10 4.16
N LEU A 145 34.41 17.20 3.20
CA LEU A 145 33.41 16.83 2.19
C LEU A 145 32.16 16.23 2.83
N VAL A 146 32.32 15.26 3.74
CA VAL A 146 31.21 14.65 4.48
C VAL A 146 30.40 15.70 5.25
N LYS A 147 31.05 16.68 5.90
CA LYS A 147 30.35 17.81 6.54
C LYS A 147 29.55 18.65 5.54
N GLY A 148 30.13 18.93 4.36
CA GLY A 148 29.44 19.63 3.28
C GLY A 148 28.22 18.87 2.77
N TYR A 149 28.39 17.58 2.48
CA TYR A 149 27.32 16.71 2.00
C TYR A 149 26.18 16.57 3.01
N LYS A 150 26.49 16.48 4.31
CA LYS A 150 25.46 16.49 5.36
C LYS A 150 24.61 17.77 5.36
N LYS A 151 25.21 18.94 5.11
CA LYS A 151 24.44 20.19 4.97
C LYS A 151 23.54 20.19 3.73
N VAL A 152 24.05 19.69 2.60
CA VAL A 152 23.26 19.56 1.37
C VAL A 152 22.10 18.58 1.55
N LYS A 153 22.33 17.44 2.20
CA LYS A 153 21.30 16.46 2.55
C LYS A 153 20.17 17.10 3.35
N LEU A 154 20.51 17.86 4.39
CA LEU A 154 19.53 18.54 5.26
C LEU A 154 18.69 19.56 4.47
N ASN A 155 19.33 20.35 3.59
CA ASN A 155 18.62 21.28 2.71
C ASN A 155 17.68 20.53 1.74
N HIS A 156 18.14 19.43 1.14
CA HIS A 156 17.32 18.60 0.25
C HIS A 156 16.12 18.00 0.99
N GLU A 157 16.30 17.51 2.22
CA GLU A 157 15.21 16.96 3.03
C GLU A 157 14.17 18.03 3.37
N VAL A 158 14.60 19.24 3.75
CA VAL A 158 13.71 20.37 4.02
C VAL A 158 12.92 20.76 2.76
N VAL A 159 13.59 20.95 1.63
CA VAL A 159 12.94 21.29 0.36
C VAL A 159 11.98 20.20 -0.08
N ASN A 160 12.38 18.92 -0.02
CA ASN A 160 11.52 17.79 -0.37
C ASN A 160 10.28 17.72 0.53
N SER A 161 10.43 17.92 1.84
CA SER A 161 9.30 17.91 2.77
C SER A 161 8.29 19.02 2.44
N TYR A 162 8.77 20.21 2.09
CA TYR A 162 7.94 21.34 1.67
C TYR A 162 7.22 21.06 0.35
N LEU A 163 7.92 20.53 -0.65
CA LEU A 163 7.34 20.18 -1.95
C LEU A 163 6.28 19.09 -1.82
N ILE A 164 6.55 18.03 -1.05
CA ILE A 164 5.58 16.95 -0.80
C ILE A 164 4.34 17.50 -0.09
N LYS A 165 4.50 18.38 0.90
CA LYS A 165 3.37 19.00 1.61
C LYS A 165 2.50 19.81 0.65
N ASN A 166 3.11 20.63 -0.20
CA ASN A 166 2.38 21.41 -1.21
C ASN A 166 1.69 20.54 -2.26
N GLN A 167 2.34 19.46 -2.70
CA GLN A 167 1.74 18.51 -3.63
C GLN A 167 0.53 17.80 -3.02
N ARG A 168 0.61 17.34 -1.77
CA ARG A 168 -0.51 16.72 -1.05
C ARG A 168 -1.69 17.67 -0.91
N ALA A 169 -1.45 18.91 -0.50
CA ALA A 169 -2.50 19.92 -0.40
C ALA A 169 -3.19 20.16 -1.75
N ARG A 170 -2.44 20.25 -2.85
CA ARG A 170 -3.02 20.38 -4.20
C ARG A 170 -3.85 19.17 -4.61
N ILE A 171 -3.39 17.96 -4.31
CA ILE A 171 -4.14 16.72 -4.59
C ILE A 171 -5.44 16.71 -3.79
N GLU A 172 -5.41 17.08 -2.51
CA GLU A 172 -6.60 17.17 -1.67
C GLU A 172 -7.60 18.21 -2.21
N GLU A 173 -7.13 19.39 -2.65
CA GLU A 173 -8.00 20.40 -3.28
C GLU A 173 -8.64 19.90 -4.57
N ILE A 174 -7.89 19.21 -5.43
CA ILE A 174 -8.42 18.62 -6.67
C ILE A 174 -9.49 17.57 -6.33
N GLN A 175 -9.18 16.64 -5.42
CA GLN A 175 -10.11 15.60 -4.99
C GLN A 175 -11.38 16.18 -4.36
N ALA A 176 -11.25 17.27 -3.57
CA ALA A 176 -12.40 17.96 -3.00
C ALA A 176 -13.30 18.58 -4.07
N LYS A 177 -12.70 19.23 -5.09
CA LYS A 177 -13.44 19.79 -6.23
C LYS A 177 -14.12 18.70 -7.07
N GLU A 178 -13.42 17.61 -7.37
CA GLU A 178 -13.99 16.46 -8.10
C GLU A 178 -15.16 15.83 -7.34
N LYS A 179 -15.00 15.63 -6.02
CA LYS A 179 -16.07 15.09 -5.17
C LYS A 179 -17.28 16.02 -5.12
N LYS A 180 -17.07 17.34 -5.11
CA LYS A 180 -18.16 18.32 -5.16
C LYS A 180 -18.88 18.26 -6.51
N ALA A 181 -18.16 18.29 -7.62
CA ALA A 181 -18.73 18.20 -8.96
C ALA A 181 -19.50 16.88 -9.17
N MET A 182 -18.96 15.76 -8.67
CA MET A 182 -19.65 14.47 -8.70
C MET A 182 -20.97 14.51 -7.93
N ARG A 183 -21.00 15.14 -6.75
CA ARG A 183 -22.24 15.29 -5.95
C ARG A 183 -23.26 16.16 -6.68
N GLU A 184 -22.85 17.24 -7.32
CA GLU A 184 -23.72 18.11 -8.12
C GLU A 184 -24.32 17.35 -9.30
N ASN A 185 -23.51 16.59 -10.04
CA ASN A 185 -23.97 15.76 -11.15
C ASN A 185 -24.97 14.68 -10.71
N ILE A 186 -24.71 14.02 -9.57
CA ILE A 186 -25.64 13.04 -8.99
C ILE A 186 -26.95 13.72 -8.58
N ALA A 187 -26.89 14.90 -7.95
CA ALA A 187 -28.09 15.63 -7.54
C ALA A 187 -28.96 16.02 -8.74
N LEU A 188 -28.34 16.49 -9.83
CA LEU A 188 -29.03 16.79 -11.09
C LEU A 188 -29.66 15.52 -11.69
N ALA A 189 -28.90 14.43 -11.82
CA ALA A 189 -29.41 13.18 -12.37
C ALA A 189 -30.59 12.61 -11.55
N VAL A 190 -30.55 12.71 -10.22
CA VAL A 190 -31.65 12.30 -9.34
C VAL A 190 -32.87 13.19 -9.53
N LYS A 191 -32.69 14.50 -9.70
CA LYS A 191 -33.78 15.44 -9.96
C LYS A 191 -34.45 15.12 -11.30
N ASP A 192 -33.66 14.98 -12.36
CA ASP A 192 -34.15 14.64 -13.70
C ASP A 192 -34.85 13.28 -13.73
N PHE A 193 -34.39 12.31 -12.93
CA PHE A 193 -35.06 11.02 -12.79
C PHE A 193 -36.41 11.13 -12.09
N LYS A 194 -36.50 11.90 -11.00
CA LYS A 194 -37.77 12.16 -10.30
C LYS A 194 -38.78 12.88 -11.20
N GLU A 195 -38.34 13.88 -11.94
CA GLU A 195 -39.20 14.62 -12.89
C GLU A 195 -39.74 13.71 -14.00
N ARG A 196 -38.89 12.84 -14.57
CA ARG A 196 -39.30 11.83 -15.56
C ARG A 196 -40.30 10.82 -15.00
N ASN A 197 -40.10 10.34 -13.78
CA ASN A 197 -41.03 9.41 -13.15
C ASN A 197 -42.40 10.06 -12.92
N LEU A 198 -42.43 11.29 -12.41
CA LEU A 198 -43.69 12.03 -12.22
C LEU A 198 -44.41 12.29 -13.55
N ALA A 199 -43.68 12.59 -14.62
CA ALA A 199 -44.26 12.74 -15.96
C ALA A 199 -44.86 11.42 -16.48
N SER A 200 -44.12 10.31 -16.32
CA SER A 200 -44.58 8.96 -16.69
C SER A 200 -45.82 8.53 -15.90
N GLU A 201 -45.86 8.78 -14.59
CA GLU A 201 -47.02 8.51 -13.74
C GLU A 201 -48.25 9.32 -14.17
N LYS A 202 -48.06 10.60 -14.52
CA LYS A 202 -49.14 11.44 -15.06
C LYS A 202 -49.67 10.90 -16.39
N GLU A 203 -48.78 10.48 -17.29
CA GLU A 203 -49.16 9.91 -18.59
C GLU A 203 -49.92 8.58 -18.41
N GLN A 204 -49.46 7.71 -17.50
CA GLN A 204 -50.16 6.47 -17.16
C GLN A 204 -51.53 6.73 -16.54
N ALA A 205 -51.64 7.69 -15.62
CA ALA A 205 -52.92 8.08 -15.03
C ALA A 205 -53.90 8.62 -16.07
N GLN A 206 -53.42 9.41 -17.04
CA GLN A 206 -54.23 9.89 -18.16
C GLN A 206 -54.71 8.73 -19.05
N LYS A 207 -53.81 7.81 -19.46
CA LYS A 207 -54.18 6.63 -20.24
C LYS A 207 -55.21 5.76 -19.52
N LEU A 208 -55.08 5.58 -18.21
CA LEU A 208 -56.00 4.79 -17.41
C LEU A 208 -57.37 5.47 -17.28
N ALA A 209 -57.40 6.80 -17.15
CA ALA A 209 -58.63 7.59 -17.18
C ALA A 209 -59.33 7.50 -18.56
N GLU A 210 -58.59 7.56 -19.67
CA GLU A 210 -59.14 7.38 -21.01
C GLU A 210 -59.70 5.96 -21.22
N MET A 211 -58.99 4.92 -20.77
CA MET A 211 -59.49 3.56 -20.82
C MET A 211 -60.77 3.39 -20.01
N ARG A 212 -60.86 3.98 -18.81
CA ARG A 212 -62.09 3.98 -18.00
C ARG A 212 -63.24 4.68 -18.71
N LYS A 213 -62.99 5.82 -19.35
CA LYS A 213 -64.01 6.52 -20.16
C LYS A 213 -64.49 5.67 -21.34
N ARG A 214 -63.57 4.97 -22.03
CA ARG A 214 -63.92 4.05 -23.13
C ARG A 214 -64.75 2.86 -22.62
N ALA A 215 -64.37 2.28 -21.48
CA ALA A 215 -65.10 1.17 -20.88
C ALA A 215 -66.53 1.59 -20.45
N GLN A 216 -66.67 2.76 -19.84
CA GLN A 216 -68.00 3.31 -19.49
C GLN A 216 -68.84 3.60 -20.73
N ALA A 217 -68.26 4.18 -21.78
CA ALA A 217 -68.95 4.42 -23.04
C ALA A 217 -69.36 3.12 -23.78
N ALA A 218 -68.56 2.06 -23.66
CA ALA A 218 -68.91 0.75 -24.21
C ALA A 218 -70.01 0.05 -23.38
N ALA A 219 -69.98 0.19 -22.05
CA ALA A 219 -71.03 -0.32 -21.17
C ALA A 219 -72.36 0.39 -21.42
N SER A 220 -72.36 1.72 -21.57
CA SER A 220 -73.59 2.46 -21.89
C SER A 220 -74.15 2.14 -23.28
N LYS A 221 -73.29 1.85 -24.27
CA LYS A 221 -73.74 1.34 -25.58
C LYS A 221 -74.38 -0.05 -25.49
N LYS A 222 -73.79 -0.97 -24.72
CA LYS A 222 -74.40 -2.30 -24.49
C LYS A 222 -75.74 -2.20 -23.78
N GLU A 223 -75.88 -1.32 -22.80
CA GLU A 223 -77.17 -1.07 -22.13
C GLU A 223 -78.22 -0.44 -23.07
N MET A 224 -77.82 0.30 -24.11
CA MET A 224 -78.73 0.77 -25.15
C MET A 224 -79.09 -0.35 -26.15
N GLU A 225 -78.13 -1.16 -26.58
CA GLU A 225 -78.39 -2.32 -27.46
C GLU A 225 -79.27 -3.40 -26.79
N GLU A 226 -79.10 -3.65 -25.49
CA GLU A 226 -80.00 -4.53 -24.71
C GLU A 226 -81.41 -3.96 -24.52
N LYS A 227 -81.57 -2.63 -24.58
CA LYS A 227 -82.89 -1.98 -24.59
C LYS A 227 -83.54 -2.00 -25.98
N GLU A 228 -82.77 -1.85 -27.06
CA GLU A 228 -83.26 -1.92 -28.45
C GLU A 228 -83.66 -3.36 -28.84
N THR A 229 -82.89 -4.37 -28.44
CA THR A 229 -83.22 -5.78 -28.71
C THR A 229 -84.50 -6.26 -28.00
N LYS A 230 -84.89 -5.64 -26.89
CA LYS A 230 -86.16 -5.92 -26.21
C LYS A 230 -87.39 -5.35 -26.91
N ILE A 231 -87.23 -4.46 -27.89
CA ILE A 231 -88.34 -3.78 -28.59
C ILE A 231 -88.69 -4.47 -29.93
N MET A 232 -87.90 -5.46 -30.40
CA MET A 232 -88.06 -6.11 -31.72
C MET A 232 -88.69 -7.52 -31.71
N GLU A 233 -89.49 -7.88 -30.71
CA GLU A 233 -90.32 -9.09 -30.79
C GLU A 233 -91.77 -8.75 -30.41
N PHE A 234 -92.57 -8.36 -31.39
CA PHE A 234 -93.96 -8.81 -31.55
C PHE A 234 -94.33 -8.59 -33.02
N GLY A 235 -93.91 -9.54 -33.85
CA GLY A 235 -94.43 -9.69 -35.21
C GLY A 235 -95.92 -10.00 -35.18
N GLU A 236 -96.61 -9.40 -36.15
CA GLU A 236 -98.04 -9.47 -36.41
C GLU A 236 -98.57 -10.92 -36.42
N ILE A 237 -99.60 -11.20 -35.60
CA ILE A 237 -100.43 -12.38 -35.77
C ILE A 237 -101.68 -11.93 -36.52
N THR A 238 -101.75 -12.25 -37.81
CA THR A 238 -102.96 -12.17 -38.63
C THR A 238 -103.99 -13.19 -38.12
N PRO A 239 -105.25 -12.78 -37.84
CA PRO A 239 -106.28 -13.73 -37.44
C PRO A 239 -106.84 -14.48 -38.66
N PHE A 240 -106.78 -15.81 -38.56
CA PHE A 240 -107.33 -16.78 -39.50
C PHE A 240 -108.85 -16.59 -39.68
N GLU A 241 -109.30 -16.47 -40.93
CA GLU A 241 -110.72 -16.35 -41.28
C GLU A 241 -111.53 -17.57 -40.82
N ARG A 242 -112.64 -17.33 -40.12
CA ARG A 242 -113.72 -18.31 -39.91
C ARG A 242 -114.88 -17.94 -40.81
N SER A 243 -115.09 -18.74 -41.85
CA SER A 243 -116.29 -18.75 -42.69
C SER A 243 -117.50 -19.26 -41.90
N ALA A 244 -118.58 -18.47 -41.82
CA ALA A 244 -119.93 -18.95 -41.54
C ALA A 244 -120.98 -17.98 -42.11
N PHE A 245 -121.67 -18.47 -43.16
CA PHE A 245 -122.91 -18.00 -43.81
C PHE A 245 -122.85 -16.75 -44.68
#